data_AF-A0A8X6TWR8-F1
#
_entry.id   AF-A0A8X6TWR8-F1
#
_cell.length_a   1.000
_cell.length_b   1.000
_cell.length_c   1.000
_cell.angle_alpha   90.00
_cell.angle_beta   90.00
_cell.angle_gamma   90.00
#
_symmetry.space_group_name_H-M   'P 1'
#
loop_
_entity.id
_entity.type
_entity.pdbx_description
1 polymer ?
#
loop_
_entity_poly.entity_id
_entity_poly.type
_entity_poly.pdbx_seq_one_letter_code
_entity_poly.pdbx_strand_id
1 'polypeptide(L)'
;MDEEWRWRKGHKPSDFMQKCLFRGRICPRNRLSYFQNLRYGNCITFNKLNKEMEALRLSDVGPNTGLIFELNLQSMLYHLSTEAIGARVVIHHPNETPSFH
;
A
#
# COMPACT_ATOMS: atom_id res chain seq x y z
N MET A 1 22.72 -7.19 -6.35
CA MET A 1 21.47 -6.67 -6.96
C MET A 1 20.98 -5.55 -6.06
N ASP A 2 20.91 -4.32 -6.57
CA ASP A 2 20.61 -3.13 -5.78
C ASP A 2 19.10 -2.88 -5.60
N GLU A 3 18.75 -1.89 -4.78
CA GLU A 3 17.37 -1.50 -4.49
C GLU A 3 16.64 -0.93 -5.71
N GLU A 4 17.32 -0.11 -6.50
CA GLU A 4 16.76 0.52 -7.69
C GLU A 4 16.32 -0.52 -8.72
N TRP A 5 17.15 -1.52 -8.97
CA TRP A 5 16.83 -2.59 -9.90
C TRP A 5 15.59 -3.37 -9.43
N ARG A 6 15.53 -3.73 -8.14
CA ARG A 6 14.37 -4.43 -7.57
C ARG A 6 13.11 -3.58 -7.71
N TRP A 7 13.24 -2.26 -7.54
CA TRP A 7 12.10 -1.34 -7.59
C TRP A 7 11.51 -1.28 -8.98
N ARG A 8 12.37 -1.20 -9.99
CA ARG A 8 11.97 -1.18 -11.41
C ARG A 8 11.36 -2.49 -11.89
N LYS A 9 11.72 -3.63 -11.28
CA LYS A 9 11.24 -4.96 -11.66
C LYS A 9 10.00 -5.41 -10.90
N GLY A 10 9.75 -4.87 -9.71
CA GLY A 10 8.52 -5.11 -8.96
C GLY A 10 7.30 -4.45 -9.61
N HIS A 11 6.10 -4.83 -9.15
CA HIS A 11 4.86 -4.16 -9.53
C HIS A 11 4.97 -2.65 -9.25
N LYS A 12 4.59 -1.83 -10.22
CA LYS A 12 4.56 -0.38 -10.01
C LYS A 12 3.38 -0.04 -9.10
N PRO A 13 3.57 0.81 -8.08
CA PRO A 13 2.45 1.21 -7.22
C PRO A 13 1.25 1.79 -7.98
N SER A 14 1.49 2.52 -9.07
CA SER A 14 0.44 3.07 -9.94
C SER A 14 -0.38 2.01 -10.67
N ASP A 15 0.24 0.87 -10.98
CA ASP A 15 -0.41 -0.20 -11.73
C ASP A 15 -1.14 -1.13 -10.76
N PHE A 16 -0.59 -1.32 -9.56
CA PHE A 16 -1.16 -2.12 -8.49
C PHE A 16 -2.36 -1.44 -7.81
N MET A 17 -2.26 -0.14 -7.47
CA MET A 17 -3.33 0.63 -6.82
C MET A 17 -4.09 1.46 -7.85
N GLN A 18 -5.23 0.93 -8.31
CA GLN A 18 -6.10 1.59 -9.28
C GLN A 18 -6.89 2.74 -8.66
N LYS A 19 -7.30 2.58 -7.39
CA LYS A 19 -8.10 3.58 -6.68
C LYS A 19 -7.73 3.61 -5.20
N CYS A 20 -7.73 4.82 -4.64
CA CYS A 20 -7.65 5.05 -3.20
C CYS A 20 -8.69 6.09 -2.82
N LEU A 21 -9.59 5.73 -1.90
CA LEU A 21 -10.52 6.66 -1.27
C LEU A 21 -10.35 6.65 0.24
N PHE A 22 -10.40 7.82 0.86
CA PHE A 22 -10.52 7.98 2.30
C PHE A 22 -11.65 8.97 2.57
N ARG A 23 -12.63 8.59 3.40
CA ARG A 23 -13.86 9.39 3.63
C ARG A 23 -14.58 9.75 2.33
N GLY A 24 -14.68 8.80 1.40
CA GLY A 24 -15.31 8.97 0.09
C GLY A 24 -14.58 9.90 -0.89
N ARG A 25 -13.38 10.41 -0.56
CA ARG A 25 -12.59 11.31 -1.42
C ARG A 25 -11.30 10.64 -1.85
N ILE A 26 -10.78 11.03 -3.02
CA ILE A 26 -9.47 10.55 -3.50
C ILE A 26 -8.40 10.82 -2.44
N CYS A 27 -7.61 9.79 -2.13
CA CYS A 27 -6.54 9.91 -1.15
C CYS A 27 -5.52 10.98 -1.56
N PRO A 28 -5.10 11.86 -0.64
CA PRO A 28 -4.03 12.81 -0.93
C PRO A 28 -2.72 12.07 -1.22
N ARG A 29 -1.97 12.49 -2.26
CA ARG A 29 -0.71 11.83 -2.64
C ARG A 29 0.33 11.86 -1.53
N ASN A 30 0.39 12.94 -0.73
CA ASN A 30 1.29 13.06 0.42
C ASN A 30 0.95 12.11 1.58
N ARG A 31 -0.22 11.45 1.54
CA ARG A 31 -0.64 10.42 2.51
C ARG A 31 -0.28 9.01 2.08
N LEU A 32 0.27 8.85 0.89
CA LEU A 32 0.79 7.58 0.38
C LEU A 32 2.31 7.64 0.44
N SER A 33 2.90 6.60 1.02
CA SER A 33 4.34 6.38 0.99
C SER A 33 4.63 5.01 0.41
N TYR A 34 5.79 4.88 -0.21
CA TYR A 34 6.21 3.63 -0.81
C TYR A 34 7.52 3.16 -0.20
N PHE A 35 7.67 1.85 -0.10
CA PHE A 35 8.89 1.22 0.38
C PHE A 35 9.02 -0.16 -0.26
N GLN A 36 10.21 -0.75 -0.13
CA GLN A 36 10.47 -2.06 -0.69
C GLN A 36 10.62 -3.12 0.40
N ASN A 37 9.93 -4.24 0.23
CA ASN A 37 10.07 -5.43 1.04
C ASN A 37 10.79 -6.52 0.23
N LEU A 38 11.75 -7.21 0.85
CA LEU A 38 12.54 -8.25 0.17
C LEU A 38 11.71 -9.45 -0.28
N ARG A 39 10.61 -9.75 0.41
CA ARG A 39 9.71 -10.88 0.11
C ARG A 39 8.53 -10.47 -0.77
N TYR A 40 7.97 -9.28 -0.55
CA TYR A 40 6.72 -8.84 -1.20
C TYR A 40 6.91 -7.77 -2.29
N GLY A 41 8.14 -7.30 -2.53
CA GLY A 41 8.42 -6.30 -3.56
C GLY A 41 8.03 -4.88 -3.14
N ASN A 42 7.47 -4.11 -4.08
CA ASN A 42 7.11 -2.73 -3.84
C ASN A 42 5.79 -2.64 -3.05
N CYS A 43 5.82 -1.98 -1.91
CA CYS A 43 4.69 -1.84 -1.00
C CYS A 43 4.18 -0.40 -0.94
N ILE A 44 2.90 -0.26 -0.61
CA ILE A 44 2.21 1.03 -0.43
C ILE A 44 1.74 1.10 1.02
N THR A 45 2.00 2.23 1.68
CA THR A 45 1.48 2.54 3.01
C THR A 45 0.65 3.80 2.93
N PHE A 46 -0.53 3.77 3.55
CA PHE A 46 -1.38 4.94 3.75
C PHE A 46 -1.22 5.48 5.17
N ASN A 47 -1.26 6.80 5.32
CA ASN A 47 -1.34 7.48 6.60
C ASN A 47 -0.14 7.26 7.55
N LYS A 48 1.06 7.10 6.99
CA LYS A 48 2.30 7.11 7.76
C LYS A 48 2.53 8.50 8.36
N LEU A 49 2.96 8.55 9.62
CA LEU A 49 3.37 9.80 10.27
C LEU A 49 4.62 10.34 9.56
N ASN A 50 4.64 11.64 9.26
CA ASN A 50 5.85 12.33 8.82
C ASN A 50 6.02 13.63 9.63
N LYS A 51 7.21 14.24 9.59
CA LYS A 51 7.53 15.42 10.42
C LYS A 51 6.60 16.63 10.18
N GLU A 52 5.91 16.64 9.05
CA GLU A 52 5.11 17.78 8.57
C GLU A 52 3.59 17.51 8.69
N MET A 53 3.18 16.27 9.01
CA MET A 53 1.77 15.88 8.99
C MET A 53 1.43 14.86 10.09
N GLU A 54 0.42 15.22 10.89
CA GLU A 54 -0.22 14.29 11.81
C GLU A 54 -1.02 13.23 11.07
N ALA A 55 -1.16 12.05 11.68
CA ALA A 55 -1.98 10.97 11.15
C ALA A 55 -3.45 11.38 11.03
N LEU A 56 -4.06 11.07 9.90
CA LEU A 56 -5.50 11.18 9.69
C LEU A 56 -6.23 10.28 10.69
N ARG A 57 -7.27 10.82 11.32
CA ARG A 57 -8.16 10.11 12.25
C ARG A 57 -9.55 10.03 11.67
N LEU A 58 -10.40 9.14 12.18
CA LEU A 58 -11.83 9.10 11.86
C LEU A 58 -12.61 9.39 13.14
N SER A 59 -13.63 10.24 13.05
CA SER A 59 -14.60 10.50 14.12
C SER A 59 -15.81 9.57 14.04
N ASP A 60 -16.13 9.07 12.84
CA ASP A 60 -17.37 8.37 12.54
C ASP A 60 -17.10 7.02 11.86
N VAL A 61 -17.86 6.01 12.27
CA VAL A 61 -17.80 4.66 11.73
C VAL A 61 -18.87 4.49 10.65
N GLY A 62 -18.48 4.03 9.47
CA GLY A 62 -19.40 3.73 8.38
C GLY A 62 -18.69 3.15 7.16
N PRO A 63 -19.42 2.44 6.28
CA PRO A 63 -18.83 1.75 5.12
C PRO A 63 -18.12 2.70 4.15
N ASN A 64 -18.53 3.97 4.10
CA ASN A 64 -17.94 4.99 3.22
C ASN A 64 -17.02 5.98 3.95
N THR A 65 -16.80 5.82 5.27
CA THR A 65 -15.94 6.73 6.05
C THR A 65 -14.50 6.25 6.12
N GLY A 66 -14.28 4.94 5.91
CA GLY A 66 -12.98 4.29 5.98
C GLY A 66 -12.05 4.52 4.78
N LEU A 67 -11.01 3.70 4.74
CA LEU A 67 -10.07 3.58 3.62
C LEU A 67 -10.57 2.51 2.65
N ILE A 68 -10.65 2.86 1.37
CA ILE A 68 -11.02 1.95 0.29
C ILE A 68 -9.87 1.92 -0.71
N PHE A 69 -9.30 0.74 -0.92
CA PHE A 69 -8.36 0.49 -2.01
C PHE A 69 -8.99 -0.42 -3.06
N GLU A 70 -8.83 -0.06 -4.33
CA GLU A 70 -9.10 -0.94 -5.46
C GLU A 70 -7.76 -1.35 -6.06
N LEU A 71 -7.51 -2.66 -6.09
CA LEU A 71 -6.22 -3.23 -6.43
C LEU A 71 -6.32 -4.02 -7.74
N ASN A 72 -5.35 -3.83 -8.63
CA ASN A 72 -5.11 -4.69 -9.77
C ASN A 72 -3.94 -5.62 -9.45
N LEU A 73 -4.26 -6.88 -9.16
CA LEU A 73 -3.25 -7.88 -8.80
C LEU A 73 -2.35 -8.27 -9.97
N GLN A 74 -2.74 -8.01 -11.22
CA GLN A 74 -1.97 -8.39 -12.41
C GLN A 74 -1.54 -9.87 -12.39
N SER A 75 -2.48 -10.78 -12.09
CA SER A 75 -2.22 -12.22 -11.88
C SER A 75 -1.52 -12.90 -13.05
N MET A 76 -1.68 -12.39 -14.28
CA MET A 76 -0.98 -12.88 -15.47
C MET A 76 0.55 -12.70 -15.40
N LEU A 77 1.04 -11.81 -14.53
CA LEU A 77 2.47 -11.58 -14.31
C LEU A 77 3.05 -12.43 -13.19
N TYR A 78 2.25 -13.30 -12.57
CA TYR A 78 2.69 -14.11 -11.44
C TYR A 78 3.57 -15.25 -11.93
N HIS A 79 4.60 -15.57 -11.14
CA HIS A 79 5.44 -16.72 -11.42
C HIS A 79 4.66 -18.02 -11.20
N LEU A 80 4.98 -19.07 -11.97
CA LEU A 80 4.32 -20.38 -11.87
C LEU A 80 4.47 -21.03 -10.50
N SER A 81 5.50 -20.63 -9.74
CA SER A 81 5.74 -21.13 -8.38
C SER A 81 4.99 -20.35 -7.30
N THR A 82 4.17 -19.36 -7.64
CA THR A 82 3.40 -18.60 -6.66
C THR A 82 2.23 -19.45 -6.17
N GLU A 83 2.23 -19.78 -4.87
CA GLU A 83 1.24 -20.68 -4.26
C GLU A 83 -0.18 -20.09 -4.18
N ALA A 84 -0.29 -18.76 -4.05
CA ALA A 84 -1.58 -18.08 -3.92
C ALA A 84 -1.58 -16.69 -4.58
N ILE A 85 -2.71 -16.32 -5.15
CA ILE A 85 -2.94 -15.01 -5.77
C ILE A 85 -3.69 -14.12 -4.79
N GLY A 86 -3.12 -12.95 -4.48
CA GLY A 86 -3.74 -12.02 -3.55
C GLY A 86 -2.83 -10.84 -3.21
N ALA A 87 -3.33 -9.96 -2.34
CA ALA A 87 -2.57 -8.89 -1.73
C ALA A 87 -2.44 -9.13 -0.23
N ARG A 88 -1.28 -8.80 0.35
CA ARG A 88 -1.07 -8.83 1.80
C ARG A 88 -1.25 -7.41 2.36
N VAL A 89 -2.12 -7.27 3.35
CA VAL A 89 -2.36 -6.01 4.06
C VAL A 89 -1.92 -6.17 5.51
N VAL A 90 -1.24 -5.17 6.04
CA VAL A 90 -0.83 -5.10 7.45
C VAL A 90 -1.33 -3.78 8.02
N ILE A 91 -2.01 -3.85 9.16
CA ILE A 91 -2.44 -2.69 9.94
C ILE A 91 -1.41 -2.50 11.05
N HIS A 92 -0.82 -1.32 11.14
CA HIS A 92 0.20 -0.97 12.13
C HIS A 92 0.02 0.48 12.58
N HIS A 93 0.70 0.87 13.66
CA HIS A 93 0.62 2.25 14.14
C HIS A 93 1.28 3.21 13.13
N PRO A 94 0.79 4.46 12.94
CA PRO A 94 1.35 5.40 11.96
C PRO A 94 2.85 5.72 12.11
N ASN A 95 3.41 5.53 13.30
CA ASN A 95 4.83 5.78 13.61
C ASN A 95 5.71 4.52 13.49
N GLU A 96 5.13 3.37 13.17
CA GLU A 96 5.84 2.10 13.07
C GLU A 96 6.14 1.73 11.62
N THR A 97 7.17 0.92 11.42
CA THR A 97 7.42 0.27 10.14
C THR A 97 6.54 -0.96 9.99
N PRO A 98 5.94 -1.21 8.81
CA PRO A 98 5.13 -2.40 8.57
C PRO A 98 5.94 -3.68 8.80
N SER A 99 5.41 -4.60 9.61
CA SER A 99 6.00 -5.92 9.82
C SER A 99 5.10 -7.02 9.24
N PHE A 100 5.70 -7.92 8.47
CA PHE A 100 5.02 -9.02 7.78
C PHE A 100 5.38 -10.39 8.37
N HIS A 101 5.66 -10.45 9.69
CA HIS A 101 5.88 -11.70 10.41
C HIS A 101 4.77 -12.73 10.16
#